data_AF-A0A9E3RQX8-F1
#
_entry.id   AF-A0A9E3RQX8-F1
#
_cell.length_a   1.000
_cell.length_b   1.000
_cell.length_c   1.000
_cell.angle_alpha   90.00
_cell.angle_beta   90.00
_cell.angle_gamma   90.00
#
_symmetry.space_group_name_H-M   'P 1'
#
loop_
_entity.id
_entity.type
_entity.pdbx_description
1 polymer ?
#
loop_
_entity_poly.entity_id
_entity_poly.type
_entity_poly.pdbx_seq_one_letter_code
_entity_poly.pdbx_strand_id
1 'polypeptide(L)'
;MFAMTSGVTAAVVAMALAQGPAPRWTEEKANTWYAAQPWLVGCNFSPSTAINQLEMWQADTFDPATIDRELGYAESLGFTSIRVFLHDLLWQQDAEGFCNRIDQFLSIADKHGIGVMFVPFDSVWDPYPKLGKQRDPKPHVHNSGWVQSPSIDVLKDPAKVDQLEPYVKGLLTRFGNDKRVQIWDLYNEPANM
;
A
#
# COMPACT_ATOMS: atom_id res chain seq x y z
N MET A 1 27.23 -58.05 -14.13
CA MET A 1 26.27 -58.17 -13.02
C MET A 1 26.18 -56.80 -12.37
N PHE A 2 25.18 -56.01 -12.75
CA PHE A 2 24.96 -54.65 -12.26
C PHE A 2 24.26 -54.70 -10.90
N ALA A 3 24.80 -54.01 -9.89
CA ALA A 3 24.13 -53.76 -8.63
C ALA A 3 23.57 -52.33 -8.66
N MET A 4 22.24 -52.21 -8.67
CA MET A 4 21.53 -50.95 -8.42
C MET A 4 21.46 -50.72 -6.91
N THR A 5 21.92 -49.57 -6.45
CA THR A 5 21.59 -49.03 -5.12
C THR A 5 20.63 -47.87 -5.31
N SER A 6 19.35 -48.08 -4.96
CA SER A 6 18.33 -47.05 -4.93
C SER A 6 18.47 -46.22 -3.66
N GLY A 7 18.84 -44.94 -3.79
CA GLY A 7 18.76 -43.97 -2.70
C GLY A 7 17.40 -43.29 -2.70
N VAL A 8 16.61 -43.48 -1.64
CA VAL A 8 15.36 -42.74 -1.42
C VAL A 8 15.72 -41.45 -0.67
N THR A 9 15.56 -40.31 -1.33
CA THR A 9 15.69 -38.98 -0.70
C THR A 9 14.36 -38.64 -0.03
N ALA A 10 14.33 -38.58 1.30
CA ALA A 10 13.17 -38.11 2.04
C ALA A 10 13.09 -36.59 1.98
N ALA A 11 12.09 -36.05 1.28
CA ALA A 11 11.78 -34.63 1.32
C ALA A 11 11.10 -34.29 2.65
N VAL A 12 11.78 -33.51 3.49
CA VAL A 12 11.18 -32.93 4.71
C VAL A 12 10.38 -31.71 4.29
N VAL A 13 9.06 -31.86 4.19
CA VAL A 13 8.14 -30.73 4.05
C VAL A 13 8.00 -30.08 5.42
N ALA A 14 8.63 -28.92 5.62
CA ALA A 14 8.38 -28.10 6.80
C ALA A 14 6.96 -27.54 6.73
N MET A 15 6.05 -28.11 7.51
CA MET A 15 4.74 -27.50 7.75
C MET A 15 4.97 -26.23 8.57
N ALA A 16 4.81 -25.07 7.93
CA ALA A 16 4.67 -23.82 8.64
C ALA A 16 3.38 -23.87 9.47
N LEU A 17 3.52 -23.99 10.79
CA LEU A 17 2.39 -23.82 11.70
C LEU A 17 1.86 -22.39 11.53
N ALA A 18 0.59 -22.27 11.14
CA ALA A 18 -0.10 -20.99 11.12
C ALA A 18 -0.08 -20.41 12.54
N GLN A 19 0.77 -19.40 12.75
CA GLN A 19 0.77 -18.65 13.99
C GLN A 19 -0.55 -17.88 14.05
N GLY A 20 -1.30 -18.04 15.14
CA GLY A 20 -2.49 -17.24 15.40
C GLY A 20 -2.16 -15.74 15.34
N PRO A 21 -3.17 -14.86 15.16
CA PRO A 21 -2.95 -13.43 15.08
C PRO A 21 -2.13 -12.94 16.27
N ALA A 22 -1.04 -12.22 15.99
CA ALA A 22 -0.18 -11.70 17.03
C ALA A 22 -1.02 -10.78 17.95
N PRO A 23 -0.87 -10.88 19.28
CA PRO A 23 -1.59 -10.01 20.19
C PRO A 23 -1.21 -8.55 19.91
N ARG A 24 -2.16 -7.64 20.12
CA ARG A 24 -1.89 -6.19 20.10
C ARG A 24 -0.68 -5.90 20.97
N TRP A 25 0.24 -5.07 20.47
CA TRP A 25 1.41 -4.67 21.24
C TRP A 25 0.99 -3.98 22.54
N THR A 26 1.74 -4.24 23.60
CA THR A 26 1.64 -3.47 24.84
C THR A 26 2.07 -2.03 24.58
N GLU A 27 1.59 -1.09 25.41
CA GLU A 27 2.00 0.31 25.35
C GLU A 27 3.52 0.47 25.45
N GLU A 28 4.16 -0.29 26.35
CA GLU A 28 5.62 -0.30 26.52
C GLU A 28 6.36 -0.70 25.23
N LYS A 29 5.89 -1.76 24.55
CA LYS A 29 6.49 -2.20 23.29
C LYS A 29 6.34 -1.15 22.19
N ALA A 30 5.15 -0.55 22.07
CA ALA A 30 4.89 0.52 21.11
C ALA A 30 5.76 1.75 21.38
N ASN A 31 5.86 2.18 22.63
CA ASN A 31 6.68 3.32 23.04
C ASN A 31 8.18 3.06 22.81
N THR A 32 8.66 1.84 23.10
CA THR A 32 10.05 1.45 22.84
C THR A 32 10.37 1.47 21.35
N TRP A 33 9.46 0.96 20.51
CA TRP A 33 9.63 1.02 19.06
C TRP A 33 9.65 2.47 18.56
N TYR A 34 8.73 3.32 19.04
CA TYR A 34 8.63 4.71 18.63
C TYR A 34 9.86 5.51 19.04
N ALA A 35 10.36 5.32 20.26
CA ALA A 35 11.58 5.98 20.76
C ALA A 35 12.85 5.60 19.97
N ALA A 36 12.83 4.47 19.25
CA ALA A 36 13.91 4.05 18.37
C ALA A 36 13.85 4.66 16.96
N GLN A 37 12.75 5.34 16.61
CA GLN A 37 12.62 6.01 15.31
C GLN A 37 13.11 7.47 15.40
N PRO A 38 13.69 8.02 14.32
CA PRO A 38 13.80 9.46 14.17
C PRO A 38 12.43 10.14 14.24
N TRP A 39 12.41 11.44 14.50
CA TRP A 39 11.17 12.22 14.43
C TRP A 39 10.55 12.12 13.03
N LEU A 40 9.34 11.57 12.95
CA LEU A 40 8.63 11.37 11.69
C LEU A 40 8.01 12.70 11.25
N VAL A 41 8.54 13.29 10.19
CA VAL A 41 8.05 14.53 9.56
C VAL A 41 7.73 14.23 8.11
N GLY A 42 6.56 14.68 7.66
CA GLY A 42 6.08 14.27 6.36
C GLY A 42 4.85 14.99 5.88
N CYS A 43 4.31 14.47 4.77
CA CYS A 43 3.06 14.90 4.18
C CYS A 43 2.26 13.71 3.65
N ASN A 44 0.98 13.94 3.35
CA ASN A 44 0.26 13.08 2.41
C ASN A 44 0.87 13.31 1.01
N PHE A 45 1.20 12.23 0.31
CA PHE A 45 1.88 12.30 -0.98
C PHE A 45 0.97 11.79 -2.09
N SER A 46 0.85 12.61 -3.14
CA SER A 46 0.38 12.26 -4.48
C SER A 46 1.27 13.04 -5.45
N PRO A 47 1.79 12.42 -6.52
CA PRO A 47 2.61 13.16 -7.46
C PRO A 47 1.77 14.24 -8.16
N SER A 48 2.42 15.32 -8.60
CA SER A 48 1.73 16.43 -9.30
C SER A 48 1.03 16.01 -10.61
N THR A 49 1.34 14.81 -11.12
CA THR A 49 0.74 14.21 -12.32
C THR A 49 -0.53 13.40 -12.06
N ALA A 50 -0.93 13.22 -10.79
CA ALA A 50 -2.07 12.39 -10.42
C ALA A 50 -3.12 13.15 -9.61
N ILE A 51 -4.36 13.15 -10.08
CA ILE A 51 -5.52 13.72 -9.39
C ILE A 51 -5.98 12.85 -8.21
N ASN A 52 -5.70 11.54 -8.26
CA ASN A 52 -6.07 10.58 -7.22
C ASN A 52 -5.16 9.34 -7.25
N GLN A 53 -5.40 8.45 -6.29
CA GLN A 53 -4.74 7.16 -6.13
C GLN A 53 -4.83 6.23 -7.35
N LEU A 54 -5.90 6.25 -8.14
CA LEU A 54 -5.96 5.44 -9.38
C LEU A 54 -5.01 5.99 -10.45
N GLU A 55 -5.00 7.30 -10.68
CA GLU A 55 -4.11 7.93 -11.65
C GLU A 55 -2.63 7.78 -11.26
N MET A 56 -2.33 7.81 -9.96
CA MET A 56 -0.96 7.59 -9.49
C MET A 56 -0.45 6.19 -9.83
N TRP A 57 -1.27 5.16 -9.66
CA TRP A 57 -0.80 3.76 -9.60
C TRP A 57 -1.15 2.90 -10.81
N GLN A 58 -1.96 3.36 -11.76
CA GLN A 58 -2.22 2.61 -13.00
C GLN A 58 -0.96 2.50 -13.87
N ALA A 59 -0.83 1.40 -14.60
CA ALA A 59 0.34 1.15 -15.46
C ALA A 59 0.57 2.26 -16.50
N ASP A 60 -0.50 2.78 -17.10
CA ASP A 60 -0.43 3.78 -18.16
C ASP A 60 -0.04 5.18 -17.66
N THR A 61 -0.16 5.46 -16.37
CA THR A 61 0.02 6.79 -15.77
C THR A 61 1.04 6.84 -14.64
N PHE A 62 1.57 5.69 -14.20
CA PHE A 62 2.62 5.62 -13.19
C PHE A 62 3.90 6.30 -13.70
N ASP A 63 4.27 7.41 -13.06
CA ASP A 63 5.39 8.27 -13.45
C ASP A 63 6.50 8.24 -12.38
N PRO A 64 7.42 7.26 -12.42
CA PRO A 64 8.49 7.15 -11.43
C PRO A 64 9.48 8.32 -11.49
N ALA A 65 9.61 9.00 -12.64
CA ALA A 65 10.53 10.13 -12.77
C ALA A 65 10.01 11.36 -12.03
N THR A 66 8.70 11.63 -12.10
CA THR A 66 8.07 12.68 -11.29
C THR A 66 8.08 12.32 -9.80
N ILE A 67 7.81 11.07 -9.45
CA ILE A 67 7.87 10.60 -8.06
C ILE A 67 9.28 10.82 -7.47
N ASP A 68 10.33 10.40 -8.18
CA ASP A 68 11.74 10.61 -7.76
C ASP A 68 12.06 12.10 -7.56
N ARG A 69 11.67 12.95 -8.52
CA ARG A 69 11.89 14.39 -8.41
C ARG A 69 11.20 14.98 -7.17
N GLU A 70 9.96 14.61 -6.91
CA GLU A 70 9.15 15.21 -5.84
C GLU A 70 9.49 14.65 -4.46
N LEU A 71 9.90 13.39 -4.37
CA LEU A 71 10.50 12.84 -3.15
C LEU A 71 11.88 13.46 -2.87
N GLY A 72 12.64 13.85 -3.91
CA GLY A 72 13.82 14.70 -3.75
C GLY A 72 13.51 16.08 -3.17
N TYR A 73 12.35 16.67 -3.49
CA TYR A 73 11.91 17.90 -2.82
C TYR A 73 11.56 17.66 -1.35
N ALA A 74 10.84 16.58 -1.05
CA ALA A 74 10.53 16.19 0.33
C ALA A 74 11.81 15.97 1.16
N GLU A 75 12.81 15.28 0.60
CA GLU A 75 14.13 15.10 1.20
C GLU A 75 14.79 16.46 1.50
N SER A 76 14.78 17.39 0.53
CA SER A 76 15.39 18.72 0.70
C SER A 76 14.73 19.57 1.80
N LEU A 77 13.46 19.28 2.13
CA LEU A 77 12.72 19.90 3.22
C LEU A 77 12.95 19.20 4.57
N GLY A 78 13.69 18.09 4.58
CA GLY A 78 13.97 17.28 5.77
C GLY A 78 12.83 16.34 6.16
N PHE A 79 11.95 15.97 5.22
CA PHE A 79 10.94 14.96 5.48
C PHE A 79 11.57 13.56 5.59
N THR A 80 11.05 12.77 6.52
CA THR A 80 11.53 11.42 6.87
C THR A 80 10.44 10.36 6.69
N SER A 81 9.21 10.78 6.41
CA SER A 81 8.05 9.92 6.24
C SER A 81 7.06 10.50 5.23
N ILE A 82 6.36 9.65 4.48
CA ILE A 82 5.24 10.06 3.61
C ILE A 82 4.05 9.13 3.78
N ARG A 83 2.85 9.69 3.78
CA ARG A 83 1.59 8.94 3.82
C ARG A 83 1.02 8.82 2.40
N VAL A 84 0.82 7.58 1.95
CA VAL A 84 0.53 7.26 0.54
C VAL A 84 -0.67 6.32 0.47
N PHE A 85 -1.63 6.65 -0.38
CA PHE A 85 -2.89 5.93 -0.49
C PHE A 85 -2.85 4.89 -1.62
N LEU A 86 -3.44 3.73 -1.36
CA LEU A 86 -3.57 2.60 -2.27
C LEU A 86 -5.05 2.37 -2.59
N HIS A 87 -5.34 1.60 -3.63
CA HIS A 87 -6.73 1.34 -4.03
C HIS A 87 -6.94 -0.12 -4.44
N ASP A 88 -7.99 -0.74 -3.90
CA ASP A 88 -8.39 -2.13 -4.14
C ASP A 88 -8.65 -2.47 -5.63
N LEU A 89 -9.15 -1.53 -6.44
CA LEU A 89 -9.42 -1.78 -7.86
C LEU A 89 -8.14 -2.07 -8.66
N LEU A 90 -7.00 -1.51 -8.27
CA LEU A 90 -5.71 -1.75 -8.93
C LEU A 90 -5.23 -3.18 -8.68
N TRP A 91 -5.49 -3.69 -7.47
CA TRP A 91 -5.25 -5.10 -7.14
C TRP A 91 -6.14 -6.03 -7.97
N GLN A 92 -7.43 -5.71 -8.07
CA GLN A 92 -8.38 -6.50 -8.86
C GLN A 92 -8.02 -6.51 -10.36
N GLN A 93 -7.49 -5.40 -10.88
CA GLN A 93 -7.09 -5.28 -12.28
C GLN A 93 -5.81 -6.08 -12.58
N ASP A 94 -4.76 -5.88 -11.78
CA ASP A 94 -3.42 -6.43 -12.00
C ASP A 94 -2.62 -6.39 -10.70
N ALA A 95 -2.84 -7.37 -9.83
CA ALA A 95 -2.18 -7.46 -8.52
C ALA A 95 -0.64 -7.47 -8.61
N GLU A 96 -0.08 -8.22 -9.57
CA GLU A 96 1.37 -8.34 -9.73
C GLU A 96 1.99 -7.03 -10.22
N GLY A 97 1.46 -6.44 -11.29
CA GLY A 97 1.97 -5.16 -11.76
C GLY A 97 1.75 -4.05 -10.74
N PHE A 98 0.65 -4.06 -9.99
CA PHE A 98 0.43 -3.09 -8.90
C PHE A 98 1.49 -3.25 -7.80
N CYS A 99 1.78 -4.48 -7.37
CA CYS A 99 2.86 -4.74 -6.41
C CYS A 99 4.24 -4.32 -6.95
N ASN A 100 4.52 -4.53 -8.24
CA ASN A 100 5.77 -4.10 -8.84
C ASN A 100 5.93 -2.57 -8.81
N ARG A 101 4.84 -1.83 -9.04
CA ARG A 101 4.83 -0.36 -8.92
C ARG A 101 5.02 0.09 -7.47
N ILE A 102 4.38 -0.58 -6.51
CA ILE A 102 4.60 -0.33 -5.07
C ILE A 102 6.08 -0.55 -4.69
N ASP A 103 6.69 -1.64 -5.16
CA ASP A 103 8.10 -1.93 -4.89
C ASP A 103 9.04 -0.89 -5.53
N GLN A 104 8.73 -0.44 -6.74
CA GLN A 104 9.46 0.65 -7.39
C GLN A 104 9.32 1.97 -6.62
N PHE A 105 8.12 2.32 -6.16
CA PHE A 105 7.88 3.48 -5.31
C PHE A 105 8.68 3.41 -4.01
N LEU A 106 8.64 2.27 -3.31
CA LEU A 106 9.41 2.06 -2.09
C LEU A 106 10.91 2.19 -2.33
N SER A 107 11.41 1.72 -3.48
CA SER A 107 12.82 1.87 -3.86
C SER A 107 13.22 3.33 -4.09
N ILE A 108 12.32 4.13 -4.68
CA ILE A 108 12.53 5.57 -4.85
C ILE A 108 12.48 6.29 -3.50
N ALA A 109 11.50 6.00 -2.65
CA ALA A 109 11.40 6.61 -1.32
C ALA A 109 12.64 6.29 -0.45
N ASP A 110 13.10 5.04 -0.47
CA ASP A 110 14.30 4.59 0.26
C ASP A 110 15.57 5.28 -0.25
N LYS A 111 15.70 5.48 -1.57
CA LYS A 111 16.79 6.28 -2.17
C LYS A 111 16.85 7.70 -1.58
N HIS A 112 15.71 8.28 -1.21
CA HIS A 112 15.59 9.61 -0.60
C HIS A 112 15.61 9.57 0.95
N GLY A 113 15.84 8.40 1.57
CA GLY A 113 15.83 8.24 3.02
C GLY A 113 14.45 8.44 3.66
N ILE A 114 13.37 8.26 2.89
CA ILE A 114 11.99 8.49 3.31
C ILE A 114 11.30 7.14 3.52
N GLY A 115 10.78 6.92 4.72
CA GLY A 115 9.93 5.77 4.98
C GLY A 115 8.46 6.03 4.60
N VAL A 116 7.70 4.96 4.39
CA VAL A 116 6.35 5.04 3.82
C VAL A 116 5.30 4.55 4.82
N MET A 117 4.23 5.30 4.96
CA MET A 117 2.98 4.89 5.58
C MET A 117 1.96 4.60 4.47
N PHE A 118 1.60 3.33 4.29
CA PHE A 118 0.56 2.96 3.32
C PHE A 118 -0.82 2.99 3.93
N VAL A 119 -1.78 3.47 3.13
CA VAL A 119 -3.20 3.56 3.45
C VAL A 119 -4.00 2.69 2.47
N PRO A 120 -4.41 1.46 2.84
CA PRO A 120 -5.09 0.56 1.91
C PRO A 120 -6.49 0.98 1.49
N PHE A 121 -7.21 1.70 2.36
CA PHE A 121 -8.62 2.08 2.18
C PHE A 121 -8.88 3.55 2.50
N ASP A 122 -9.92 4.13 1.89
CA ASP A 122 -10.29 5.53 1.97
C ASP A 122 -11.82 5.75 1.83
N SER A 123 -12.41 6.54 2.72
CA SER A 123 -13.86 6.80 2.77
C SER A 123 -14.26 8.21 2.30
N VAL A 124 -13.34 9.04 1.81
CA VAL A 124 -13.67 10.45 1.46
C VAL A 124 -13.94 10.68 -0.03
N TRP A 125 -14.72 11.75 -0.29
CA TRP A 125 -15.02 12.32 -1.61
C TRP A 125 -15.92 11.46 -2.50
N ASP A 126 -15.46 10.99 -3.67
CA ASP A 126 -16.33 10.31 -4.63
C ASP A 126 -16.45 8.80 -4.34
N PRO A 127 -17.65 8.29 -4.01
CA PRO A 127 -17.85 6.89 -3.66
C PRO A 127 -17.91 5.91 -4.84
N TYR A 128 -17.80 6.40 -6.08
CA TYR A 128 -17.90 5.60 -7.31
C TYR A 128 -16.60 5.60 -8.11
N PRO A 129 -15.51 5.00 -7.58
CA PRO A 129 -14.23 4.89 -8.28
C PRO A 129 -14.37 4.11 -9.60
N LYS A 130 -13.57 4.49 -10.60
CA LYS A 130 -13.49 3.80 -11.89
C LYS A 130 -12.04 3.75 -12.38
N LEU A 131 -11.62 2.57 -12.82
CA LEU A 131 -10.35 2.38 -13.52
C LEU A 131 -10.34 3.13 -14.87
N GLY A 132 -9.15 3.36 -15.40
CA GLY A 132 -8.89 4.05 -16.66
C GLY A 132 -8.58 5.54 -16.46
N LYS A 133 -8.82 6.33 -17.51
CA LYS A 133 -8.59 7.78 -17.47
C LYS A 133 -9.45 8.42 -16.38
N GLN A 134 -8.81 9.17 -15.47
CA GLN A 134 -9.52 9.89 -14.43
C GLN A 134 -10.17 11.17 -14.98
N ARG A 135 -11.19 11.66 -14.26
CA ARG A 135 -11.93 12.85 -14.67
C ARG A 135 -11.07 14.09 -14.46
N ASP A 136 -11.23 15.06 -15.35
CA ASP A 136 -10.59 16.37 -15.18
C ASP A 136 -11.04 17.04 -13.87
N PRO A 137 -10.15 17.80 -13.20
CA PRO A 137 -10.50 18.52 -11.99
C PRO A 137 -11.61 19.53 -12.27
N LYS A 138 -12.55 19.65 -11.33
CA LYS A 138 -13.63 20.64 -11.41
C LYS A 138 -13.13 21.98 -10.86
N PRO A 139 -13.14 23.07 -11.66
CA PRO A 139 -12.71 24.38 -11.17
C PRO A 139 -13.44 24.78 -9.89
N HIS A 140 -12.69 25.33 -8.93
CA HIS A 140 -13.19 25.83 -7.64
C HIS A 140 -13.78 24.76 -6.70
N VAL A 141 -13.53 23.47 -6.95
CA VAL A 141 -13.98 22.37 -6.10
C VAL A 141 -12.77 21.63 -5.52
N HIS A 142 -12.63 21.68 -4.19
CA HIS A 142 -11.59 20.96 -3.46
C HIS A 142 -11.73 19.43 -3.65
N ASN A 143 -10.62 18.74 -3.88
CA ASN A 143 -10.54 17.28 -4.07
C ASN A 143 -11.56 16.69 -5.05
N SER A 144 -11.88 17.45 -6.11
CA SER A 144 -12.94 17.11 -7.06
C SER A 144 -12.75 15.79 -7.83
N GLY A 145 -11.55 15.23 -7.83
CA GLY A 145 -11.22 13.96 -8.47
C GLY A 145 -10.86 12.83 -7.50
N TRP A 146 -10.81 13.06 -6.19
CA TRP A 146 -10.47 12.01 -5.23
C TRP A 146 -11.62 11.00 -5.10
N VAL A 147 -11.28 9.72 -4.92
CA VAL A 147 -12.22 8.60 -4.93
C VAL A 147 -12.01 7.68 -3.73
N GLN A 148 -13.09 7.06 -3.26
CA GLN A 148 -13.07 6.09 -2.16
C GLN A 148 -12.47 4.75 -2.58
N SER A 149 -11.91 4.03 -1.61
CA SER A 149 -11.56 2.62 -1.72
C SER A 149 -11.97 1.89 -0.43
N PRO A 150 -12.85 0.88 -0.48
CA PRO A 150 -13.57 0.40 -1.66
C PRO A 150 -14.72 1.35 -2.06
N SER A 151 -15.42 1.02 -3.15
CA SER A 151 -16.63 1.77 -3.53
C SER A 151 -17.79 1.55 -2.56
N ILE A 152 -18.75 2.47 -2.57
CA ILE A 152 -19.97 2.37 -1.75
C ILE A 152 -20.82 1.14 -2.08
N ASP A 153 -20.74 0.62 -3.31
CA ASP A 153 -21.46 -0.59 -3.73
C ASP A 153 -20.91 -1.87 -3.09
N VAL A 154 -19.65 -1.84 -2.65
CA VAL A 154 -19.01 -2.90 -1.87
C VAL A 154 -19.35 -2.73 -0.39
N LEU A 155 -19.26 -1.50 0.13
CA LEU A 155 -19.53 -1.22 1.54
C LEU A 155 -20.98 -1.52 1.96
N LYS A 156 -21.95 -1.29 1.06
CA LYS A 156 -23.37 -1.54 1.32
C LYS A 156 -23.80 -3.00 1.20
N ASP A 157 -22.95 -3.87 0.66
CA ASP A 157 -23.26 -5.27 0.41
C ASP A 157 -22.31 -6.18 1.20
N PRO A 158 -22.73 -6.70 2.37
CA PRO A 158 -21.92 -7.60 3.18
C PRO A 158 -21.39 -8.81 2.41
N ALA A 159 -22.09 -9.26 1.36
CA ALA A 159 -21.64 -10.39 0.54
C ALA A 159 -20.44 -10.06 -0.35
N LYS A 160 -20.12 -8.77 -0.54
CA LYS A 160 -18.96 -8.32 -1.33
C LYS A 160 -17.74 -7.99 -0.48
N VAL A 161 -17.87 -7.85 0.84
CA VAL A 161 -16.75 -7.46 1.71
C VAL A 161 -15.59 -8.48 1.64
N ASP A 162 -15.91 -9.76 1.51
CA ASP A 162 -14.91 -10.84 1.38
C ASP A 162 -13.99 -10.66 0.16
N GLN A 163 -14.43 -9.92 -0.87
CA GLN A 163 -13.60 -9.64 -2.05
C GLN A 163 -12.41 -8.73 -1.74
N LEU A 164 -12.41 -8.02 -0.60
CA LEU A 164 -11.32 -7.14 -0.16
C LEU A 164 -10.22 -7.91 0.59
N GLU A 165 -10.52 -9.10 1.09
CA GLU A 165 -9.58 -9.91 1.87
C GLU A 165 -8.30 -10.25 1.07
N PRO A 166 -8.37 -10.72 -0.20
CA PRO A 166 -7.18 -11.02 -0.98
C PRO A 166 -6.28 -9.80 -1.18
N TYR A 167 -6.86 -8.61 -1.32
CA TYR A 167 -6.13 -7.36 -1.47
C TYR A 167 -5.31 -7.04 -0.20
N VAL A 168 -5.95 -7.02 0.96
CA VAL A 168 -5.28 -6.71 2.23
C VAL A 168 -4.25 -7.78 2.59
N LYS A 169 -4.62 -9.07 2.51
CA LYS A 169 -3.71 -10.17 2.81
C LYS A 169 -2.55 -10.21 1.82
N GLY A 170 -2.79 -9.92 0.56
CA GLY A 170 -1.78 -9.85 -0.49
C GLY A 170 -0.73 -8.78 -0.20
N LEU A 171 -1.17 -7.55 0.08
CA LEU A 171 -0.28 -6.45 0.47
C LEU A 171 0.56 -6.80 1.71
N LEU A 172 -0.08 -7.28 2.79
CA LEU A 172 0.62 -7.61 4.04
C LEU A 172 1.55 -8.82 3.89
N THR A 173 1.22 -9.78 3.04
CA THR A 173 2.11 -10.92 2.75
C THR A 173 3.33 -10.45 1.97
N ARG A 174 3.15 -9.56 0.99
CA ARG A 174 4.23 -9.09 0.12
C ARG A 174 5.16 -8.09 0.82
N PHE A 175 4.60 -7.15 1.56
CA PHE A 175 5.32 -5.98 2.10
C PHE A 175 5.30 -5.89 3.63
N GLY A 176 4.64 -6.78 4.36
CA GLY A 176 4.47 -6.67 5.81
C GLY A 176 5.76 -6.71 6.64
N ASN A 177 6.85 -7.25 6.08
CA ASN A 177 8.18 -7.26 6.69
C ASN A 177 9.16 -6.30 5.99
N ASP A 178 8.68 -5.50 5.04
CA ASP A 178 9.52 -4.54 4.33
C ASP A 178 9.84 -3.34 5.23
N LYS A 179 11.12 -3.13 5.51
CA LYS A 179 11.58 -2.07 6.42
C LYS A 179 11.32 -0.66 5.89
N ARG A 180 11.06 -0.52 4.59
CA ARG A 180 10.70 0.75 3.95
C ARG A 180 9.27 1.17 4.30
N VAL A 181 8.43 0.23 4.72
CA VAL A 181 7.08 0.49 5.23
C VAL A 181 7.15 0.70 6.75
N GLN A 182 6.96 1.93 7.20
CA GLN A 182 7.01 2.32 8.61
C GLN A 182 5.72 1.97 9.34
N ILE A 183 4.57 2.26 8.72
CA ILE A 183 3.25 2.18 9.34
C ILE A 183 2.22 1.69 8.30
N TRP A 184 1.29 0.86 8.75
CA TRP A 184 0.07 0.53 8.01
C TRP A 184 -1.10 1.29 8.63
N ASP A 185 -1.57 2.32 7.95
CA ASP A 185 -2.76 3.07 8.34
C ASP A 185 -3.98 2.45 7.63
N LEU A 186 -4.71 1.60 8.34
CA LEU A 186 -5.65 0.67 7.69
C LEU A 186 -6.76 1.35 6.89
N TYR A 187 -7.15 2.58 7.24
CA TYR A 187 -8.29 3.25 6.62
C TYR A 187 -8.21 4.75 6.84
N ASN A 188 -8.28 5.55 5.78
CA ASN A 188 -8.45 6.99 5.87
C ASN A 188 -9.89 7.35 6.25
N GLU A 189 -10.05 8.07 7.36
CA GLU A 189 -11.33 8.61 7.84
C GLU A 189 -12.50 7.60 7.91
N PRO A 190 -12.35 6.43 8.54
CA PRO A 190 -13.36 5.36 8.51
C PRO A 190 -14.74 5.76 9.09
N ALA A 191 -14.85 6.90 9.77
CA ALA A 191 -16.12 7.41 10.29
C ALA A 191 -17.08 7.96 9.21
N ASN A 192 -16.63 8.15 7.96
CA ASN A 192 -17.45 8.66 6.85
C ASN A 192 -18.20 7.56 6.06
N MET A 193 -18.19 6.31 6.55
CA MET A 193 -18.86 5.15 5.92
C MET A 193 -20.37 5.10 6.20
#